data_AF-A0A8X7R1R2-F1
#
_entry.id   AF-A0A8X7R1R2-F1
#
_cell.length_a   1.000
_cell.length_b   1.000
_cell.length_c   1.000
_cell.angle_alpha   90.00
_cell.angle_beta   90.00
_cell.angle_gamma   90.00
#
_symmetry.space_group_name_H-M   'P 1'
#
loop_
_entity.id
_entity.type
_entity.pdbx_description
1 polymer ?
#
loop_
_entity_poly.entity_id
_entity_poly.type
_entity_poly.pdbx_seq_one_letter_code
_entity_poly.pdbx_strand_id
1 'polypeptide(L)'
;MEQELENLIKVWFSAIISVSYCYYISTRIKAGVFRLLSVLPVCVLFLLLPLFFSSVHFSESTAFFLTWLANFKLILFSFDKGPLYPLPQTLSRFIYFTCFPIKPQQSPKSHDQIPKWVFAIKVVVFGVLLRMYDYKQHLSPTMLLVMYSLHIYLELEIVLMLVKVLVLITLGCDLEPQSNEPYLATSLQDFWGRRWNLMVPAILRPAVYNPVQRIAERTMSSDQARFLAVFATFIVSGAVHELIFFYVTHEMPTGEVTWFFLLHGVCTAAEVAVKKMTFVRRWTLGPMASRLLTVGFVVLTSGWLFFPPLIRNGMFVRLPNEALLFIDFVKDKFFTFMS
;
A
#
# COMPACT_ATOMS: atom_id res chain seq x y z
N MET A 1 3.45 14.65 20.78
CA MET A 1 3.05 14.80 19.37
C MET A 1 3.78 15.95 18.66
N GLU A 2 4.05 17.08 19.30
CA GLU A 2 4.78 18.19 18.67
C GLU A 2 6.15 17.76 18.10
N GLN A 3 6.93 16.98 18.85
CA GLN A 3 8.19 16.39 18.35
C GLN A 3 8.01 15.52 17.09
N GLU A 4 6.93 14.75 17.02
CA GLU A 4 6.64 13.91 15.86
C GLU A 4 6.30 14.76 14.63
N LEU A 5 5.60 15.89 14.82
CA LEU A 5 5.32 16.84 13.76
C LEU A 5 6.59 17.56 13.26
N GLU A 6 7.51 17.90 14.17
CA GLU A 6 8.83 18.43 13.78
C GLU A 6 9.62 17.41 12.95
N ASN A 7 9.61 16.14 13.37
CA ASN A 7 10.26 15.05 12.62
C ASN A 7 9.60 14.87 11.25
N LEU A 8 8.27 14.98 11.18
CA LEU A 8 7.52 14.93 9.92
C LEU A 8 7.98 16.01 8.94
N ILE A 9 8.14 17.26 9.42
CA ILE A 9 8.63 18.36 8.61
C ILE A 9 10.06 18.07 8.10
N LYS A 10 10.97 17.65 8.98
CA LYS A 10 12.37 17.33 8.62
C LYS A 10 12.46 16.20 7.59
N VAL A 11 11.67 15.14 7.77
CA VAL A 11 11.59 13.99 6.86
C VAL A 11 11.09 14.41 5.49
N TRP A 12 9.96 15.13 5.41
CA TRP A 12 9.40 15.55 4.12
C TRP A 12 10.25 16.60 3.41
N PHE A 13 10.89 17.51 4.16
CA PHE A 13 11.87 18.43 3.60
C PHE A 13 13.06 17.69 2.96
N SER A 14 13.60 16.68 3.66
CA SER A 14 14.67 15.82 3.14
C SER A 14 14.22 15.04 1.90
N ALA A 15 12.97 14.54 1.91
CA ALA A 15 12.39 13.85 0.75
C ALA A 15 12.29 14.79 -0.46
N ILE A 16 11.79 16.01 -0.28
CA ILE A 16 11.67 17.02 -1.34
C ILE A 16 13.03 17.37 -1.94
N ILE A 17 14.06 17.60 -1.11
CA ILE A 17 15.43 17.87 -1.60
C ILE A 17 15.95 16.68 -2.41
N SER A 18 15.76 15.46 -1.90
CA SER A 18 16.26 14.25 -2.56
C SER A 18 15.59 13.99 -3.91
N VAL A 19 14.27 14.17 -3.99
CA VAL A 19 13.55 14.05 -5.27
C VAL A 19 13.93 15.18 -6.22
N SER A 20 14.17 16.39 -5.71
CA SER A 20 14.66 17.52 -6.52
C SER A 20 16.04 17.24 -7.11
N TYR A 21 16.94 16.63 -6.33
CA TYR A 21 18.22 16.13 -6.82
C TYR A 21 18.03 15.16 -8.00
N CYS A 22 17.14 14.17 -7.88
CA CYS A 22 16.85 13.24 -8.97
C CYS A 22 16.33 13.96 -10.22
N TYR A 23 15.47 14.98 -10.05
CA TYR A 23 14.92 15.77 -11.15
C TYR A 23 16.00 16.58 -11.89
N TYR A 24 16.92 17.23 -11.18
CA TYR A 24 17.90 18.13 -11.81
C TYR A 24 19.17 17.42 -12.29
N ILE A 25 19.60 16.37 -11.58
CA ILE A 25 20.89 15.70 -11.80
C ILE A 25 20.69 14.36 -12.51
N SER A 26 19.90 13.45 -11.95
CA SER A 26 19.75 12.10 -12.51
C SER A 26 19.09 12.08 -13.89
N THR A 27 18.23 13.04 -14.20
CA THR A 27 17.65 13.22 -15.56
C THR A 27 18.70 13.48 -16.64
N ARG A 28 19.83 14.12 -16.29
CA ARG A 28 20.93 14.42 -17.22
C ARG A 28 21.77 13.19 -17.56
N ILE A 29 21.65 12.12 -16.78
CA ILE A 29 22.33 10.85 -17.01
C ILE A 29 21.45 10.01 -17.93
N LYS A 30 22.03 9.32 -18.92
CA LYS A 30 21.27 8.40 -19.79
C LYS A 30 20.62 7.28 -18.97
N ALA A 31 19.44 6.84 -19.38
CA ALA A 31 18.74 5.75 -18.72
C ALA A 31 19.59 4.47 -18.71
N GLY A 32 19.57 3.76 -17.60
CA GLY A 32 20.36 2.55 -17.37
C GLY A 32 21.03 2.55 -15.99
N VAL A 33 22.08 1.74 -15.88
CA VAL A 33 22.74 1.46 -14.60
C VAL A 33 23.37 2.70 -13.97
N PHE A 34 23.97 3.61 -14.76
CA PHE A 34 24.57 4.83 -14.21
C PHE A 34 23.54 5.79 -13.62
N ARG A 35 22.35 5.91 -14.24
CA ARG A 35 21.26 6.68 -13.65
C ARG A 35 20.79 6.03 -12.35
N LEU A 36 20.66 4.69 -12.31
CA LEU A 36 20.31 3.97 -11.09
C LEU A 36 21.33 4.20 -9.97
N LEU A 37 22.63 4.15 -10.27
CA LEU A 37 23.68 4.44 -9.28
C LEU A 37 23.59 5.86 -8.72
N SER A 38 23.21 6.85 -9.54
CA SER A 38 22.98 8.22 -9.06
C SER A 38 21.77 8.34 -8.14
N VAL A 39 20.76 7.49 -8.32
CA VAL A 39 19.50 7.49 -7.56
C VAL A 39 19.62 6.68 -6.26
N LEU A 40 20.54 5.70 -6.22
CA LEU A 40 20.70 4.78 -5.10
C LEU A 40 20.88 5.46 -3.73
N PRO A 41 21.66 6.55 -3.57
CA PRO A 41 21.75 7.25 -2.29
C PRO A 41 20.41 7.79 -1.80
N VAL A 42 19.55 8.25 -2.71
CA VAL A 42 18.18 8.70 -2.38
C VAL A 42 17.34 7.52 -1.93
N CYS A 43 17.45 6.36 -2.60
CA CYS A 43 16.74 5.17 -2.19
C CYS A 43 17.13 4.69 -0.79
N VAL A 44 18.42 4.73 -0.47
CA VAL A 44 18.94 4.39 0.87
C VAL A 44 18.40 5.36 1.91
N LEU A 45 18.41 6.67 1.63
CA LEU A 45 17.81 7.64 2.54
C LEU A 45 16.33 7.34 2.79
N PHE A 46 15.55 7.04 1.76
CA PHE A 46 14.13 6.72 1.89
C PHE A 46 13.86 5.43 2.68
N LEU A 47 14.83 4.52 2.79
CA LEU A 47 14.76 3.36 3.69
C LEU A 47 15.02 3.73 5.15
N LEU A 48 15.72 4.84 5.42
CA LEU A 48 16.05 5.29 6.78
C LEU A 48 15.01 6.25 7.35
N LEU A 49 14.33 7.03 6.49
CA LEU A 49 13.39 8.07 6.92
C LEU A 49 12.25 7.59 7.87
N PRO A 50 11.66 6.39 7.72
CA PRO A 50 10.63 5.93 8.66
C PRO A 50 11.14 5.75 10.10
N LEU A 51 12.44 5.48 10.28
CA LEU A 51 13.05 5.23 11.60
C LEU A 51 13.13 6.48 12.50
N PHE A 52 12.84 7.67 11.95
CA PHE A 52 12.84 8.92 12.70
C PHE A 52 11.52 9.20 13.44
N PHE A 53 10.52 8.31 13.28
CA PHE A 53 9.24 8.44 13.96
C PHE A 53 9.14 7.44 15.12
N SER A 54 8.63 7.92 16.25
CA SER A 54 8.12 7.03 17.29
C SER A 54 6.63 6.75 17.10
N SER A 55 5.90 7.58 16.35
CA SER A 55 4.51 7.30 16.00
C SER A 55 4.42 6.22 14.93
N VAL A 56 3.55 5.25 15.19
CA VAL A 56 3.24 4.14 14.28
C VAL A 56 2.66 4.65 12.98
N HIS A 57 1.65 5.54 13.07
CA HIS A 57 0.96 6.09 11.91
C HIS A 57 1.90 6.86 10.98
N PHE A 58 2.80 7.67 11.54
CA PHE A 58 3.78 8.42 10.75
C PHE A 58 4.89 7.54 10.19
N SER A 59 5.38 6.58 10.97
CA SER A 59 6.35 5.57 10.52
C SER A 59 5.79 4.75 9.34
N GLU A 60 4.59 4.18 9.50
CA GLU A 60 3.92 3.38 8.47
C GLU A 60 3.63 4.19 7.21
N SER A 61 3.04 5.39 7.36
CA SER A 61 2.75 6.26 6.22
C SER A 61 4.02 6.65 5.46
N THR A 62 5.10 6.99 6.18
CA THR A 62 6.38 7.35 5.56
C THR A 62 7.00 6.15 4.85
N ALA A 63 6.96 4.96 5.46
CA ALA A 63 7.44 3.74 4.84
C ALA A 63 6.65 3.42 3.55
N PHE A 64 5.34 3.56 3.58
CA PHE A 64 4.49 3.33 2.42
C PHE A 64 4.79 4.31 1.27
N PHE A 65 4.86 5.61 1.54
CA PHE A 65 5.07 6.62 0.50
C PHE A 65 6.51 6.69 0.00
N LEU A 66 7.51 6.63 0.90
CA LEU A 66 8.91 6.84 0.54
C LEU A 66 9.63 5.51 0.30
N THR A 67 9.65 4.64 1.31
CA THR A 67 10.38 3.37 1.24
C THR A 67 9.84 2.46 0.14
N TRP A 68 8.52 2.39 -0.02
CA TRP A 68 7.92 1.55 -1.06
C TRP A 68 7.70 2.32 -2.36
N LEU A 69 6.82 3.32 -2.38
CA LEU A 69 6.40 3.90 -3.66
C LEU A 69 7.49 4.71 -4.34
N ALA A 70 8.07 5.68 -3.62
CA ALA A 70 9.04 6.58 -4.21
C ALA A 70 10.26 5.79 -4.71
N ASN A 71 10.78 4.85 -3.91
CA ASN A 71 11.88 3.98 -4.32
C ASN A 71 11.58 3.19 -5.59
N PHE A 72 10.46 2.47 -5.66
CA PHE A 72 10.14 1.67 -6.84
C PHE A 72 9.95 2.55 -8.08
N LYS A 73 9.36 3.74 -7.93
CA LYS A 73 9.19 4.68 -9.04
C LYS A 73 10.53 5.27 -9.50
N LEU A 74 11.43 5.61 -8.59
CA LEU A 74 12.77 6.12 -8.90
C LEU A 74 13.66 5.05 -9.55
N ILE A 75 13.55 3.79 -9.12
CA ILE A 75 14.21 2.65 -9.76
C ILE A 75 13.67 2.48 -11.19
N LEU A 76 12.35 2.49 -11.38
CA LEU A 76 11.75 2.42 -12.72
C LEU A 76 12.16 3.60 -13.61
N PHE A 77 12.18 4.82 -13.07
CA PHE A 77 12.64 6.05 -13.72
C PHE A 77 14.09 5.94 -14.21
N SER A 78 14.92 5.19 -13.48
CA SER A 78 16.30 4.95 -13.88
C SER A 78 16.42 4.23 -15.23
N PHE A 79 15.37 3.53 -15.66
CA PHE A 79 15.29 2.77 -16.90
C PHE A 79 14.22 3.29 -17.87
N ASP A 80 13.79 4.55 -17.75
CA ASP A 80 12.71 5.16 -18.57
C ASP A 80 11.41 4.33 -18.53
N LYS A 81 11.05 3.83 -17.35
CA LYS A 81 9.81 3.07 -17.11
C LYS A 81 9.01 3.67 -15.97
N GLY A 82 7.77 3.21 -15.85
CA GLY A 82 6.89 3.56 -14.73
C GLY A 82 6.25 4.94 -14.88
N PRO A 83 5.62 5.44 -13.80
CA PRO A 83 4.77 6.63 -13.87
C PRO A 83 5.54 7.95 -13.99
N LEU A 84 6.87 7.94 -13.83
CA LEU A 84 7.75 9.10 -13.97
C LEU A 84 8.28 9.27 -15.41
N TYR A 85 7.88 8.39 -16.33
CA TYR A 85 8.23 8.46 -17.75
C TYR A 85 6.96 8.60 -18.62
N PRO A 86 6.88 9.59 -19.54
CA PRO A 86 7.88 10.63 -19.82
C PRO A 86 8.06 11.60 -18.64
N LEU A 87 9.20 12.30 -18.60
CA LEU A 87 9.55 13.19 -17.50
C LEU A 87 8.46 14.27 -17.30
N PRO A 88 7.89 14.40 -16.07
CA PRO A 88 6.99 15.49 -15.72
C PRO A 88 7.59 16.87 -16.02
N GLN A 89 6.76 17.77 -16.54
CA GLN A 89 7.20 19.10 -17.01
C GLN A 89 7.69 20.03 -15.90
N THR A 90 7.27 19.80 -14.65
CA THR A 90 7.62 20.66 -13.51
C THR A 90 8.16 19.82 -12.37
N LEU A 91 9.06 20.42 -11.58
CA LEU A 91 9.60 19.80 -10.37
C LEU A 91 8.48 19.40 -9.39
N SER A 92 7.46 20.25 -9.23
CA SER A 92 6.32 19.95 -8.37
C SER A 92 5.63 18.65 -8.79
N ARG A 93 5.26 18.51 -10.07
CA ARG A 93 4.64 17.29 -10.59
C ARG A 93 5.56 16.08 -10.42
N PHE A 94 6.87 16.24 -10.62
CA PHE A 94 7.82 15.16 -10.39
C PHE A 94 7.86 14.71 -8.92
N ILE A 95 7.90 15.64 -7.97
CA ILE A 95 7.84 15.35 -6.53
C ILE A 95 6.57 14.59 -6.19
N TYR A 96 5.42 15.12 -6.58
CA TYR A 96 4.14 14.52 -6.27
C TYR A 96 3.97 13.13 -6.90
N PHE A 97 4.32 12.98 -8.18
CA PHE A 97 4.24 11.68 -8.87
C PHE A 97 5.22 10.66 -8.28
N THR A 98 6.33 11.11 -7.72
CA THR A 98 7.29 10.25 -7.04
C THR A 98 6.73 9.79 -5.69
N CYS A 99 6.36 10.72 -4.81
CA CYS A 99 6.00 10.40 -3.43
C CYS A 99 4.58 9.85 -3.26
N PHE A 100 3.62 10.25 -4.11
CA PHE A 100 2.20 9.94 -3.91
C PHE A 100 1.63 9.07 -5.03
N PRO A 101 0.54 8.32 -4.76
CA PRO A 101 -0.03 7.38 -5.71
C PRO A 101 -0.88 8.05 -6.81
N ILE A 102 -0.25 8.94 -7.56
CA ILE A 102 -0.84 9.66 -8.68
C ILE A 102 -0.47 8.95 -9.98
N LYS A 103 -1.45 8.73 -10.86
CA LYS A 103 -1.19 8.42 -12.26
C LYS A 103 -1.52 9.65 -13.11
N PRO A 104 -0.72 9.96 -14.15
CA PRO A 104 -1.08 10.97 -15.11
C PRO A 104 -2.38 10.56 -15.80
N GLN A 105 -3.47 11.28 -15.55
CA GLN A 105 -4.78 10.98 -16.12
C GLN A 105 -4.76 11.27 -17.62
N GLN A 106 -4.84 10.23 -18.47
CA GLN A 106 -4.85 10.39 -19.94
C GLN A 106 -6.25 10.69 -20.51
N SER A 107 -7.30 10.68 -19.69
CA SER A 107 -8.65 11.07 -20.11
C SER A 107 -9.53 11.42 -18.92
N PRO A 108 -10.33 12.49 -18.97
CA PRO A 108 -11.37 12.76 -17.98
C PRO A 108 -12.55 11.81 -18.26
N LYS A 109 -12.38 10.52 -17.95
CA LYS A 109 -13.55 9.65 -17.80
C LYS A 109 -14.04 9.87 -16.38
N SER A 110 -15.27 10.37 -16.28
CA SER A 110 -16.06 10.48 -15.05
C SER A 110 -16.12 9.11 -14.38
N HIS A 111 -15.13 8.79 -13.55
CA HIS A 111 -15.20 7.63 -12.69
C HIS A 111 -15.95 8.06 -11.43
N ASP A 112 -17.01 7.31 -11.15
CA ASP A 112 -17.94 7.46 -10.05
C ASP A 112 -17.24 8.01 -8.81
N GLN A 113 -17.46 9.31 -8.56
CA GLN A 113 -17.10 9.89 -7.27
C GLN A 113 -17.89 9.09 -6.24
N ILE A 114 -17.18 8.28 -5.45
CA ILE A 114 -17.74 7.63 -4.27
C ILE A 114 -18.55 8.72 -3.55
N PRO A 115 -19.87 8.52 -3.34
CA PRO A 115 -20.69 9.57 -2.74
C PRO A 115 -20.03 9.99 -1.43
N LYS A 116 -19.89 11.31 -1.20
CA LYS A 116 -19.23 11.85 0.01
C LYS A 116 -19.78 11.23 1.31
N TRP A 117 -21.05 10.86 1.30
CA TRP A 117 -21.74 10.15 2.37
C TRP A 117 -21.16 8.76 2.67
N VAL A 118 -20.73 7.99 1.66
CA VAL A 118 -20.08 6.68 1.86
C VAL A 118 -18.77 6.85 2.61
N PHE A 119 -17.98 7.88 2.28
CA PHE A 119 -16.75 8.18 3.03
C PHE A 119 -17.07 8.60 4.48
N ALA A 120 -18.08 9.45 4.68
CA ALA A 120 -18.52 9.83 6.02
C ALA A 120 -18.96 8.61 6.85
N ILE A 121 -19.70 7.67 6.26
CA ILE A 121 -20.08 6.40 6.89
C ILE A 121 -18.83 5.62 7.31
N LYS A 122 -17.82 5.51 6.45
CA LYS A 122 -16.57 4.81 6.78
C LYS A 122 -15.82 5.44 7.94
N VAL A 123 -15.76 6.78 8.00
CA VAL A 123 -15.16 7.51 9.14
C VAL A 123 -15.94 7.26 10.42
N VAL A 124 -17.28 7.26 10.37
CA VAL A 124 -18.12 6.95 11.54
C VAL A 124 -17.90 5.50 11.99
N VAL A 125 -17.90 4.54 11.06
CA VAL A 125 -17.62 3.13 11.36
C VAL A 125 -16.22 2.97 11.97
N PHE A 126 -15.21 3.67 11.45
CA PHE A 126 -13.88 3.67 12.03
C PHE A 126 -13.87 4.25 13.46
N GLY A 127 -14.58 5.34 13.71
CA GLY A 127 -14.74 5.90 15.06
C GLY A 127 -15.40 4.93 16.04
N VAL A 128 -16.44 4.21 15.61
CA VAL A 128 -17.07 3.13 16.40
C VAL A 128 -16.06 2.00 16.65
N LEU A 129 -15.31 1.60 15.63
CA LEU A 129 -14.29 0.56 15.71
C LEU A 129 -13.21 0.91 16.74
N LEU A 130 -12.75 2.17 16.77
CA LEU A 130 -11.80 2.65 17.77
C LEU A 130 -12.34 2.49 19.20
N ARG A 131 -13.64 2.74 19.43
CA ARG A 131 -14.28 2.54 20.75
C ARG A 131 -14.46 1.07 21.11
N MET A 132 -14.63 0.18 20.12
CA MET A 132 -14.76 -1.26 20.37
C MET A 132 -13.49 -1.86 20.97
N TYR A 133 -12.32 -1.24 20.78
CA TYR A 133 -11.07 -1.69 21.41
C TYR A 133 -11.10 -1.66 22.94
N ASP A 134 -11.89 -0.76 23.55
CA ASP A 134 -12.09 -0.70 25.00
C ASP A 134 -12.75 -1.98 25.53
N TYR A 135 -13.54 -2.65 24.69
CA TYR A 135 -14.27 -3.88 25.02
C TYR A 135 -13.61 -5.14 24.47
N LYS A 136 -12.38 -5.06 23.92
CA LYS A 136 -11.72 -6.19 23.22
C LYS A 136 -11.66 -7.48 24.05
N GLN A 137 -11.57 -7.38 25.38
CA GLN A 137 -11.48 -8.52 26.29
C GLN A 137 -12.77 -9.36 26.31
N HIS A 138 -13.91 -8.77 25.96
CA HIS A 138 -15.21 -9.42 25.93
C HIS A 138 -15.58 -9.96 24.54
N LEU A 139 -14.76 -9.68 23.52
CA LEU A 139 -15.04 -10.07 22.14
C LEU A 139 -14.53 -11.49 21.87
N SER A 140 -15.29 -12.27 21.12
CA SER A 140 -14.85 -13.59 20.67
C SER A 140 -13.65 -13.47 19.70
N PRO A 141 -12.80 -14.50 19.57
CA PRO A 141 -11.67 -14.48 18.64
C PRO A 141 -12.07 -14.17 17.19
N THR A 142 -13.23 -14.67 16.73
CA THR A 142 -13.75 -14.39 15.39
C THR A 142 -14.14 -12.92 15.24
N MET A 143 -14.74 -12.30 16.27
CA MET A 143 -15.07 -10.88 16.25
C MET A 143 -13.80 -10.02 16.21
N LEU A 144 -12.78 -10.38 17.00
CA LEU A 144 -11.48 -9.69 16.98
C LEU A 144 -10.83 -9.77 15.60
N LEU A 145 -10.90 -10.92 14.94
CA LEU A 145 -10.35 -11.11 13.60
C LEU A 145 -11.01 -10.19 12.56
N VAL A 146 -12.34 -10.10 12.59
CA VAL A 146 -13.11 -9.18 11.72
C VAL A 146 -12.78 -7.73 12.08
N MET A 147 -12.73 -7.41 13.36
CA MET A 147 -12.42 -6.06 13.87
C MET A 147 -11.05 -5.58 13.37
N TYR A 148 -10.00 -6.41 13.49
CA TYR A 148 -8.66 -6.09 13.02
C TYR A 148 -8.59 -5.95 11.50
N SER A 149 -9.30 -6.81 10.77
CA SER A 149 -9.38 -6.71 9.30
C SER A 149 -10.05 -5.41 8.84
N LEU A 150 -11.13 -5.01 9.52
CA LEU A 150 -11.80 -3.74 9.26
C LEU A 150 -10.94 -2.54 9.62
N HIS A 151 -10.15 -2.63 10.71
CA HIS A 151 -9.25 -1.56 11.14
C HIS A 151 -8.26 -1.20 10.04
N ILE A 152 -7.46 -2.18 9.61
CA ILE A 152 -6.43 -1.99 8.58
C ILE A 152 -7.05 -1.50 7.27
N TYR A 153 -8.21 -2.04 6.87
CA TYR A 153 -8.91 -1.61 5.67
C TYR A 153 -9.33 -0.13 5.74
N LEU A 154 -10.04 0.25 6.82
CA LEU A 154 -10.59 1.59 6.98
C LEU A 154 -9.48 2.63 7.20
N GLU A 155 -8.47 2.29 7.98
CA GLU A 155 -7.31 3.15 8.24
C GLU A 155 -6.58 3.49 6.95
N LEU A 156 -6.19 2.48 6.17
CA LEU A 156 -5.54 2.67 4.88
C LEU A 156 -6.41 3.51 3.93
N GLU A 157 -7.71 3.24 3.87
CA GLU A 157 -8.62 4.00 3.02
C GLU A 157 -8.76 5.46 3.46
N ILE A 158 -8.89 5.74 4.76
CA ILE A 158 -9.01 7.10 5.29
C ILE A 158 -7.72 7.88 5.00
N VAL A 159 -6.55 7.34 5.33
CA VAL A 159 -5.25 8.01 5.09
C VAL A 159 -5.08 8.33 3.61
N LEU A 160 -5.35 7.37 2.73
CA LEU A 160 -5.20 7.57 1.29
C LEU A 160 -6.22 8.54 0.70
N MET A 161 -7.45 8.58 1.23
CA MET A 161 -8.44 9.58 0.83
C MET A 161 -8.05 11.00 1.26
N LEU A 162 -7.46 11.16 2.44
CA LEU A 162 -6.92 12.46 2.89
C LEU A 162 -5.79 12.92 1.96
N VAL A 163 -4.87 12.03 1.61
CA VAL A 163 -3.80 12.32 0.63
C VAL A 163 -4.39 12.64 -0.73
N LYS A 164 -5.42 11.93 -1.18
CA LYS A 164 -6.13 12.22 -2.42
C LYS A 164 -6.69 13.64 -2.45
N VAL A 165 -7.40 14.05 -1.40
CA VAL A 165 -7.96 15.40 -1.27
C VAL A 165 -6.85 16.45 -1.28
N LEU A 166 -5.77 16.23 -0.52
CA LEU A 166 -4.64 17.15 -0.47
C LEU A 166 -4.01 17.36 -1.85
N VAL A 167 -3.72 16.28 -2.58
CA VAL A 167 -3.13 16.35 -3.92
C VAL A 167 -4.08 16.99 -4.92
N LEU A 168 -5.38 16.69 -4.84
CA LEU A 168 -6.39 17.29 -5.72
C LEU A 168 -6.42 18.82 -5.55
N ILE A 169 -6.36 19.31 -4.31
CA ILE A 169 -6.36 20.74 -4.00
C ILE A 169 -5.06 21.40 -4.49
N THR A 170 -3.90 20.75 -4.32
CA THR A 170 -2.60 21.38 -4.64
C THR A 170 -2.20 21.28 -6.10
N LEU A 171 -2.56 20.20 -6.80
CA LEU A 171 -2.16 19.96 -8.20
C LEU A 171 -3.32 19.94 -9.20
N GLY A 172 -4.57 19.89 -8.75
CA GLY A 172 -5.71 19.65 -9.62
C GLY A 172 -5.69 18.26 -10.28
N CYS A 173 -4.87 17.34 -9.78
CA CYS A 173 -4.78 15.97 -10.29
C CYS A 173 -5.68 15.05 -9.44
N ASP A 174 -6.52 14.27 -10.11
CA ASP A 174 -7.29 13.23 -9.41
C ASP A 174 -6.41 12.01 -9.12
N LEU A 175 -6.48 11.50 -7.89
CA LEU A 175 -5.88 10.22 -7.54
C LEU A 175 -6.82 9.08 -7.94
N GLU A 176 -6.28 8.01 -8.50
CA GLU A 176 -7.05 6.78 -8.68
C GLU A 176 -7.61 6.28 -7.34
N PRO A 177 -8.81 5.68 -7.34
CA PRO A 177 -9.31 4.99 -6.17
C PRO A 177 -8.31 3.91 -5.74
N GLN A 178 -7.91 3.94 -4.47
CA GLN A 178 -6.87 3.05 -3.96
C GLN A 178 -7.40 1.66 -3.63
N SER A 179 -8.71 1.54 -3.37
CA SER A 179 -9.40 0.26 -3.27
C SER A 179 -10.72 0.32 -4.04
N ASN A 180 -11.19 -0.84 -4.48
CA ASN A 180 -12.46 -1.01 -5.17
C ASN A 180 -13.27 -2.11 -4.46
N GLU A 181 -13.79 -1.75 -3.28
CA GLU A 181 -14.66 -2.61 -2.47
C GLU A 181 -14.13 -4.05 -2.33
N PRO A 182 -13.00 -4.24 -1.62
CA PRO A 182 -12.30 -5.53 -1.56
C PRO A 182 -13.14 -6.67 -1.00
N TYR A 183 -14.13 -6.37 -0.17
CA TYR A 183 -15.10 -7.32 0.36
C TYR A 183 -16.07 -7.89 -0.69
N LEU A 184 -16.12 -7.33 -1.91
CA LEU A 184 -16.89 -7.88 -3.03
C LEU A 184 -16.07 -8.81 -3.94
N ALA A 185 -14.81 -9.09 -3.60
CA ALA A 185 -13.94 -9.96 -4.39
C ALA A 185 -14.52 -11.36 -4.54
N THR A 186 -14.64 -11.84 -5.78
CA THR A 186 -15.10 -13.21 -6.06
C THR A 186 -13.95 -14.21 -6.17
N SER A 187 -12.71 -13.75 -6.20
CA SER A 187 -11.53 -14.61 -6.31
C SER A 187 -10.27 -13.90 -5.81
N LEU A 188 -9.19 -14.63 -5.50
CA LEU A 188 -7.94 -14.04 -5.00
C LEU A 188 -7.26 -13.16 -6.05
N GLN A 189 -7.34 -13.57 -7.32
CA GLN A 189 -6.89 -12.73 -8.43
C GLN A 189 -7.66 -11.40 -8.49
N ASP A 190 -8.98 -11.43 -8.26
CA ASP A 190 -9.82 -10.24 -8.24
C ASP A 190 -9.49 -9.35 -7.03
N PHE A 191 -9.32 -9.96 -5.85
CA PHE A 191 -8.91 -9.27 -4.63
C PHE A 191 -7.58 -8.53 -4.81
N TRP A 192 -6.48 -9.24 -5.09
CA TRP A 192 -5.13 -8.65 -5.16
C TRP A 192 -4.87 -7.83 -6.41
N GLY A 193 -5.55 -8.14 -7.52
CA GLY A 193 -5.29 -7.52 -8.82
C GLY A 193 -6.16 -6.32 -9.14
N ARG A 194 -7.36 -6.23 -8.55
CA ARG A 194 -8.42 -5.29 -9.00
C ARG A 194 -9.19 -4.61 -7.89
N ARG A 195 -9.04 -5.01 -6.62
CA ARG A 195 -9.84 -4.44 -5.52
C ARG A 195 -9.05 -3.97 -4.31
N TRP A 196 -8.03 -4.70 -3.90
CA TRP A 196 -7.21 -4.35 -2.74
C TRP A 196 -5.99 -3.54 -3.17
N ASN A 197 -5.81 -2.36 -2.56
CA ASN A 197 -4.63 -1.50 -2.69
C ASN A 197 -4.07 -1.43 -4.12
N LEU A 198 -4.85 -0.89 -5.08
CA LEU A 198 -4.58 -0.93 -6.53
C LEU A 198 -3.26 -0.30 -6.95
N MET A 199 -2.68 0.51 -6.08
CA MET A 199 -1.38 1.09 -6.24
C MET A 199 -0.25 0.05 -6.15
N VAL A 200 -0.36 -0.94 -5.26
CA VAL A 200 0.62 -2.02 -5.12
C VAL A 200 0.77 -2.84 -6.42
N PRO A 201 -0.28 -3.40 -7.03
CA PRO A 201 -0.14 -4.07 -8.31
C PRO A 201 0.23 -3.10 -9.43
N ALA A 202 -0.15 -1.82 -9.37
CA ALA A 202 0.25 -0.83 -10.37
C ALA A 202 1.76 -0.56 -10.38
N ILE A 203 2.43 -0.60 -9.22
CA ILE A 203 3.89 -0.42 -9.12
C ILE A 203 4.66 -1.74 -9.30
N LEU A 204 4.18 -2.83 -8.70
CA LEU A 204 4.85 -4.13 -8.78
C LEU A 204 4.77 -4.76 -10.17
N ARG A 205 3.72 -4.49 -10.95
CA ARG A 205 3.59 -5.03 -12.31
C ARG A 205 4.75 -4.59 -13.24
N PRO A 206 5.04 -3.29 -13.41
CA PRO A 206 6.18 -2.86 -14.21
C PRO A 206 7.54 -3.11 -13.52
N ALA A 207 7.62 -3.11 -12.18
CA ALA A 207 8.87 -3.27 -11.44
C ALA A 207 9.36 -4.73 -11.33
N VAL A 208 8.43 -5.68 -11.16
CA VAL A 208 8.77 -7.08 -10.83
C VAL A 208 8.12 -8.03 -11.84
N TYR A 209 6.80 -8.01 -11.97
CA TYR A 209 6.07 -9.00 -12.77
C TYR A 209 6.54 -9.02 -14.24
N ASN A 210 6.48 -7.87 -14.92
CA ASN A 210 6.81 -7.78 -16.35
C ASN A 210 8.29 -8.14 -16.62
N PRO A 211 9.29 -7.62 -15.88
CA PRO A 211 10.68 -8.04 -16.06
C PRO A 211 10.89 -9.53 -15.83
N VAL A 212 10.37 -10.09 -14.73
CA VAL A 212 10.56 -11.51 -14.39
C VAL A 212 9.90 -12.40 -15.45
N GLN A 213 8.68 -12.08 -15.87
CA GLN A 213 7.98 -12.83 -16.91
C GLN A 213 8.80 -12.86 -18.21
N ARG A 214 9.27 -11.70 -18.70
CA ARG A 214 10.02 -11.60 -19.95
C ARG A 214 11.35 -12.36 -19.91
N ILE A 215 12.01 -12.40 -18.75
CA ILE A 215 13.25 -13.16 -18.58
C ILE A 215 12.94 -14.66 -18.57
N ALA A 216 11.91 -15.08 -17.82
CA ALA A 216 11.52 -16.47 -17.70
C ALA A 216 10.97 -17.07 -19.00
N GLU A 217 10.28 -16.29 -19.84
CA GLU A 217 9.80 -16.73 -21.15
C GLU A 217 10.94 -17.10 -22.12
N ARG A 218 12.19 -16.71 -21.83
CA ARG A 218 13.36 -17.13 -22.63
C ARG A 218 13.77 -18.58 -22.38
N THR A 219 13.39 -19.16 -21.23
CA THR A 219 13.86 -20.48 -20.79
C THR A 219 12.73 -21.44 -20.43
N MET A 220 11.52 -20.95 -20.21
CA MET A 220 10.38 -21.74 -19.73
C MET A 220 9.13 -21.51 -20.58
N SER A 221 8.13 -22.40 -20.44
CA SER A 221 6.83 -22.20 -21.08
C SER A 221 6.12 -20.94 -20.56
N SER A 222 5.21 -20.36 -21.36
CA SER A 222 4.50 -19.12 -20.99
C SER A 222 3.75 -19.25 -19.66
N ASP A 223 3.19 -20.41 -19.35
CA ASP A 223 2.46 -20.60 -18.09
C ASP A 223 3.39 -20.74 -16.89
N GLN A 224 4.54 -21.40 -17.04
CA GLN A 224 5.59 -21.43 -16.00
C GLN A 224 6.18 -20.04 -15.76
N ALA A 225 6.44 -19.28 -16.82
CA ALA A 225 6.95 -17.92 -16.71
C ALA A 225 5.97 -16.98 -16.00
N ARG A 226 4.67 -17.12 -16.28
CA ARG A 226 3.61 -16.39 -15.55
C ARG A 226 3.55 -16.78 -14.08
N PHE A 227 3.61 -18.07 -13.77
CA PHE A 227 3.64 -18.54 -12.38
C PHE A 227 4.83 -17.94 -11.63
N LEU A 228 6.03 -18.00 -12.22
CA LEU A 228 7.24 -17.45 -11.65
C LEU A 228 7.14 -15.92 -11.44
N ALA A 229 6.56 -15.20 -12.40
CA ALA A 229 6.34 -13.76 -12.28
C ALA A 229 5.34 -13.40 -11.18
N VAL A 230 4.24 -14.15 -11.02
CA VAL A 230 3.31 -13.99 -9.88
C VAL A 230 4.05 -14.26 -8.58
N PHE A 231 4.73 -15.41 -8.48
CA PHE A 231 5.45 -15.82 -7.27
C PHE A 231 6.50 -14.78 -6.84
N ALA A 232 7.34 -14.31 -7.77
CA ALA A 232 8.32 -13.27 -7.51
C ALA A 232 7.68 -11.94 -7.06
N THR A 233 6.53 -11.59 -7.64
CA THR A 233 5.79 -10.38 -7.25
C THR A 233 5.31 -10.45 -5.79
N PHE A 234 4.79 -11.61 -5.38
CA PHE A 234 4.35 -11.81 -4.00
C PHE A 234 5.52 -11.91 -3.01
N ILE A 235 6.66 -12.48 -3.40
CA ILE A 235 7.90 -12.43 -2.60
C ILE A 235 8.31 -10.99 -2.32
N VAL A 236 8.42 -10.17 -3.37
CA VAL A 236 8.84 -8.77 -3.23
C VAL A 236 7.82 -7.99 -2.39
N SER A 237 6.52 -8.22 -2.60
CA SER A 237 5.47 -7.65 -1.75
C SER A 237 5.64 -8.06 -0.28
N GLY A 238 5.87 -9.34 -0.01
CA GLY A 238 6.06 -9.85 1.35
C GLY A 238 7.29 -9.27 2.04
N ALA A 239 8.42 -9.19 1.35
CA ALA A 239 9.64 -8.60 1.88
C ALA A 239 9.47 -7.10 2.23
N VAL A 240 8.74 -6.35 1.40
CA VAL A 240 8.44 -4.94 1.72
C VAL A 240 7.51 -4.82 2.92
N HIS A 241 6.53 -5.72 3.09
CA HIS A 241 5.68 -5.70 4.28
C HIS A 241 6.41 -6.12 5.54
N GLU A 242 7.35 -7.07 5.49
CA GLU A 242 8.23 -7.37 6.64
C GLU A 242 9.02 -6.13 7.04
N LEU A 243 9.52 -5.35 6.07
CA LEU A 243 10.21 -4.10 6.33
C LEU A 243 9.29 -3.05 6.96
N ILE A 244 8.05 -2.92 6.49
CA ILE A 244 7.04 -2.03 7.10
C ILE A 244 6.73 -2.48 8.53
N PHE A 245 6.58 -3.78 8.76
CA PHE A 245 6.34 -4.33 10.09
C PHE A 245 7.51 -4.02 11.01
N PHE A 246 8.75 -4.17 10.54
CA PHE A 246 9.94 -3.76 11.29
C PHE A 246 9.89 -2.27 11.69
N TYR A 247 9.47 -1.37 10.79
CA TYR A 247 9.36 0.05 11.13
C TYR A 247 8.26 0.36 12.16
N VAL A 248 7.21 -0.46 12.21
CA VAL A 248 6.06 -0.26 13.09
C VAL A 248 6.24 -0.92 14.46
N THR A 249 6.81 -2.13 14.47
CA THR A 249 7.01 -2.91 15.70
C THR A 249 8.39 -2.67 16.33
N HIS A 250 9.37 -2.21 15.56
CA HIS A 250 10.80 -2.18 15.92
C HIS A 250 11.39 -3.56 16.26
N GLU A 251 10.72 -4.64 15.85
CA GLU A 251 11.15 -6.01 16.06
C GLU A 251 11.67 -6.64 14.78
N MET A 252 12.64 -7.55 14.91
CA MET A 252 13.25 -8.21 13.75
C MET A 252 12.23 -9.02 12.94
N PRO A 253 12.27 -8.94 11.59
CA PRO A 253 11.42 -9.72 10.70
C PRO A 253 11.44 -11.22 11.00
N THR A 254 10.28 -11.83 11.23
CA THR A 254 10.15 -13.28 11.47
C THR A 254 9.90 -14.06 10.18
N GLY A 255 9.51 -13.38 9.10
CA GLY A 255 9.14 -14.01 7.83
C GLY A 255 7.68 -14.47 7.76
N GLU A 256 6.91 -14.40 8.86
CA GLU A 256 5.50 -14.79 8.89
C GLU A 256 4.65 -13.98 7.89
N VAL A 257 4.93 -12.68 7.76
CA VAL A 257 4.22 -11.80 6.82
C VAL A 257 4.62 -12.14 5.39
N THR A 258 5.89 -12.44 5.14
CA THR A 258 6.32 -12.94 3.83
C THR A 258 5.63 -14.25 3.47
N TRP A 259 5.48 -15.17 4.43
CA TRP A 259 4.74 -16.42 4.23
C TRP A 259 3.26 -16.20 3.91
N PHE A 260 2.61 -15.20 4.52
CA PHE A 260 1.26 -14.79 4.13
C PHE A 260 1.21 -14.45 2.64
N PHE A 261 2.07 -13.55 2.16
CA PHE A 261 2.07 -13.19 0.74
C PHE A 261 2.46 -14.36 -0.18
N LEU A 262 3.40 -15.20 0.22
CA LEU A 262 3.78 -16.40 -0.53
C LEU A 262 2.60 -17.35 -0.72
N LEU A 263 1.87 -17.66 0.36
CA LEU A 263 0.68 -18.50 0.32
C LEU A 263 -0.36 -17.90 -0.66
N HIS A 264 -0.66 -16.61 -0.53
CA HIS A 264 -1.58 -15.93 -1.43
C HIS A 264 -1.10 -15.92 -2.89
N GLY A 265 0.20 -15.80 -3.13
CA GLY A 265 0.79 -15.84 -4.46
C GLY A 265 0.64 -17.21 -5.11
N VAL A 266 0.92 -18.29 -4.37
CA VAL A 266 0.73 -19.66 -4.84
C VAL A 266 -0.76 -19.93 -5.11
N CYS A 267 -1.64 -19.57 -4.17
CA CYS A 267 -3.09 -19.75 -4.35
C CYS A 267 -3.63 -18.95 -5.54
N THR A 268 -3.18 -17.71 -5.73
CA THR A 268 -3.58 -16.88 -6.88
C THR A 268 -3.10 -17.48 -8.19
N ALA A 269 -1.86 -17.96 -8.25
CA ALA A 269 -1.31 -18.59 -9.46
C ALA A 269 -2.01 -19.92 -9.77
N ALA A 270 -2.28 -20.73 -8.75
CA ALA A 270 -3.07 -21.96 -8.87
C ALA A 270 -4.49 -21.67 -9.36
N GLU A 271 -5.16 -20.66 -8.80
CA GLU A 271 -6.49 -20.23 -9.24
C GLU A 271 -6.51 -19.84 -10.72
N VAL A 272 -5.49 -19.11 -11.19
CA VAL A 272 -5.33 -18.74 -12.62
C VAL A 272 -5.12 -19.97 -13.50
N ALA A 273 -4.34 -20.95 -13.06
CA ALA A 273 -4.12 -22.20 -13.80
C ALA A 273 -5.41 -23.04 -13.88
N VAL A 274 -6.13 -23.17 -12.76
CA VAL A 274 -7.40 -23.92 -12.66
C VAL A 274 -8.48 -23.28 -13.53
N LYS A 275 -8.59 -21.94 -13.54
CA LYS A 275 -9.54 -21.22 -14.40
C LYS A 275 -9.31 -21.43 -15.90
N LYS A 276 -8.11 -21.80 -16.32
CA LYS A 276 -7.80 -22.13 -17.73
C LYS A 276 -8.24 -23.54 -18.11
N MET A 277 -8.45 -24.43 -17.16
CA MET A 277 -8.93 -25.78 -17.43
C MET A 277 -10.41 -25.73 -17.86
N THR A 278 -10.69 -26.23 -19.06
CA THR A 278 -12.01 -26.19 -19.71
C THR A 278 -13.14 -26.80 -18.86
N PHE A 279 -12.82 -27.76 -17.99
CA PHE A 279 -13.76 -28.40 -17.08
C PHE A 279 -14.32 -27.44 -16.01
N VAL A 280 -13.47 -26.56 -15.44
CA VAL A 280 -13.87 -25.63 -14.37
C VAL A 280 -14.68 -24.45 -14.90
N ARG A 281 -14.50 -24.09 -16.18
CA ARG A 281 -15.32 -23.06 -16.84
C ARG A 281 -16.82 -23.45 -16.88
N ARG A 282 -17.14 -24.74 -16.78
CA ARG A 282 -18.52 -25.25 -16.71
C ARG A 282 -19.09 -25.28 -15.29
N TRP A 283 -18.24 -25.28 -14.26
CA TRP A 283 -18.62 -25.28 -12.84
C TRP A 283 -18.46 -23.87 -12.28
N THR A 284 -19.44 -23.00 -12.52
CA THR A 284 -19.44 -21.65 -11.96
C THR A 284 -20.07 -21.67 -10.57
N LEU A 285 -19.26 -21.45 -9.52
CA LEU A 285 -19.77 -21.17 -8.18
C LEU A 285 -20.61 -19.88 -8.20
N GLY A 286 -21.70 -19.86 -7.43
CA GLY A 286 -22.52 -18.66 -7.29
C GLY A 286 -21.71 -17.47 -6.76
N PRO A 287 -21.98 -16.23 -7.20
CA PRO A 287 -21.18 -15.06 -6.82
C PRO A 287 -21.04 -14.87 -5.30
N MET A 288 -22.09 -15.15 -4.54
CA MET A 288 -22.06 -15.02 -3.06
C MET A 288 -21.18 -16.07 -2.41
N ALA A 289 -21.27 -17.33 -2.86
CA ALA A 289 -20.41 -18.40 -2.35
C ALA A 289 -18.92 -18.10 -2.65
N SER A 290 -18.63 -17.64 -3.87
CA SER A 290 -17.27 -17.25 -4.28
C SER A 290 -16.71 -16.09 -3.44
N ARG A 291 -17.55 -15.12 -3.10
CA ARG A 291 -17.20 -14.00 -2.21
C ARG A 291 -16.88 -14.46 -0.80
N LEU A 292 -17.78 -15.26 -0.20
CA LEU A 292 -17.58 -15.78 1.15
C LEU A 292 -16.32 -16.63 1.24
N LEU A 293 -16.05 -17.47 0.24
CA LEU A 293 -14.83 -18.27 0.19
C LEU A 293 -13.58 -17.40 0.04
N THR A 294 -13.61 -16.39 -0.84
CA THR A 294 -12.45 -15.52 -1.09
C THR A 294 -12.14 -14.64 0.11
N VAL A 295 -13.13 -13.90 0.61
CA VAL A 295 -12.97 -13.00 1.75
C VAL A 295 -12.72 -13.79 3.02
N GLY A 296 -13.43 -14.91 3.22
CA GLY A 296 -13.17 -15.82 4.32
C GLY A 296 -11.75 -16.36 4.31
N PHE A 297 -11.24 -16.80 3.16
CA PHE A 297 -9.85 -17.22 3.02
C PHE A 297 -8.88 -16.11 3.42
N VAL A 298 -9.04 -14.90 2.86
CA VAL A 298 -8.17 -13.75 3.19
C VAL A 298 -8.20 -13.43 4.69
N VAL A 299 -9.38 -13.34 5.28
CA VAL A 299 -9.53 -12.99 6.71
C VAL A 299 -8.92 -14.07 7.60
N LEU A 300 -9.15 -15.34 7.30
CA LEU A 300 -8.59 -16.47 8.06
C LEU A 300 -7.06 -16.53 7.95
N THR A 301 -6.50 -16.39 6.75
CA THR A 301 -5.04 -16.38 6.56
C THR A 301 -4.40 -15.12 7.16
N SER A 302 -5.10 -13.98 7.17
CA SER A 302 -4.65 -12.78 7.88
C SER A 302 -4.57 -13.03 9.39
N GLY A 303 -5.56 -13.71 9.98
CA GLY A 303 -5.52 -14.13 11.39
C GLY A 303 -4.38 -15.08 11.72
N TRP A 304 -4.02 -15.94 10.77
CA TRP A 304 -2.99 -16.94 10.96
C TRP A 304 -1.56 -16.43 10.77
N LEU A 305 -1.29 -15.59 9.77
CA LEU A 305 0.07 -15.23 9.38
C LEU A 305 0.36 -13.72 9.41
N PHE A 306 -0.66 -12.87 9.25
CA PHE A 306 -0.47 -11.42 9.14
C PHE A 306 -0.64 -10.69 10.48
N PHE A 307 -1.68 -11.02 11.25
CA PHE A 307 -1.97 -10.38 12.54
C PHE A 307 -1.10 -10.83 13.72
N PRO A 308 -0.60 -12.07 13.82
CA PRO A 308 0.17 -12.47 15.00
C PRO A 308 1.38 -11.57 15.31
N PRO A 309 2.21 -11.15 14.34
CA PRO A 309 3.28 -10.18 14.60
C PRO A 309 2.79 -8.86 15.19
N LEU A 310 1.65 -8.34 14.72
CA LEU A 310 1.06 -7.11 15.23
C LEU A 310 0.47 -7.30 16.64
N ILE A 311 -0.19 -8.43 16.88
CA ILE A 311 -0.81 -8.76 18.18
C ILE A 311 0.27 -8.92 19.25
N ARG A 312 1.34 -9.69 18.98
CA ARG A 312 2.41 -9.94 19.95
C ARG A 312 3.12 -8.66 20.38
N ASN A 313 3.25 -7.69 19.47
CA ASN A 313 3.87 -6.40 19.73
C ASN A 313 2.88 -5.32 20.21
N GLY A 314 1.64 -5.71 20.57
CA GLY A 314 0.65 -4.78 21.11
C GLY A 314 0.17 -3.72 20.13
N MET A 315 0.37 -3.90 18.82
CA MET A 315 0.07 -2.88 17.82
C MET A 315 -1.40 -2.54 17.75
N PHE A 316 -2.27 -3.53 17.91
CA PHE A 316 -3.72 -3.33 17.98
C PHE A 316 -4.19 -2.61 19.26
N VAL A 317 -3.29 -2.27 20.18
CA VAL A 317 -3.59 -1.33 21.28
C VAL A 317 -3.00 0.05 20.96
N ARG A 318 -1.79 0.07 20.42
CA ARG A 318 -1.07 1.32 20.12
C ARG A 318 -1.70 2.11 18.98
N LEU A 319 -2.09 1.45 17.88
CA LEU A 319 -2.74 2.06 16.71
C LEU A 319 -3.97 2.90 17.08
N PRO A 320 -5.01 2.35 17.75
CA PRO A 320 -6.19 3.13 18.11
C PRO A 320 -5.87 4.24 19.12
N ASN A 321 -4.97 4.00 20.08
CA ASN A 321 -4.57 5.01 21.06
C ASN A 321 -3.88 6.21 20.41
N GLU A 322 -2.93 5.97 19.49
CA GLU A 322 -2.27 7.05 18.75
C GLU A 322 -3.24 7.82 17.86
N ALA A 323 -4.19 7.13 17.23
CA ALA A 323 -5.23 7.78 16.42
C ALA A 323 -6.12 8.71 17.28
N LEU A 324 -6.53 8.26 18.48
CA LEU A 324 -7.30 9.07 19.42
C LEU A 324 -6.49 10.28 19.93
N LEU A 325 -5.22 10.08 20.30
CA LEU A 325 -4.31 11.16 20.71
C LEU A 325 -4.15 12.22 19.60
N PHE A 326 -4.05 11.78 18.35
CA PHE A 326 -3.99 12.70 17.22
C PHE A 326 -5.28 13.52 17.06
N ILE A 327 -6.44 12.86 17.14
CA ILE A 327 -7.74 13.53 17.08
C ILE A 327 -7.88 14.58 18.19
N ASP A 328 -7.49 14.23 19.42
CA ASP A 328 -7.65 15.12 20.57
C ASP A 328 -6.72 16.34 20.49
N PHE A 329 -5.49 16.17 20.02
CA PHE A 329 -4.60 17.32 19.75
C PHE A 329 -5.10 18.22 18.64
N VAL A 330 -5.66 17.67 17.54
CA VAL A 330 -6.23 18.48 16.47
C VAL A 330 -7.40 19.31 16.99
N LYS A 331 -8.26 18.72 17.83
CA LYS A 331 -9.35 19.44 18.50
C LYS A 331 -8.82 20.56 19.39
N ASP A 332 -7.83 20.28 20.24
CA ASP A 332 -7.25 21.25 21.17
C ASP A 332 -6.67 22.47 20.43
N LYS A 333 -5.87 22.24 19.38
CA LYS A 333 -5.32 23.32 18.54
C LYS A 333 -6.42 24.09 17.80
N PHE A 334 -7.46 23.41 17.33
CA PHE A 334 -8.59 24.07 16.66
C PHE A 334 -9.37 24.97 17.61
N PHE A 335 -9.66 24.51 18.84
CA PHE A 335 -10.33 25.32 19.86
C PHE A 335 -9.47 26.51 20.29
N THR A 336 -8.18 26.30 20.50
CA THR A 336 -7.23 27.37 20.86
C THR A 336 -7.08 28.41 19.74
N PHE A 337 -7.22 28.04 18.47
CA PHE A 337 -7.18 28.99 17.36
C PHE A 337 -8.48 29.79 17.19
N MET A 338 -9.61 29.25 17.65
CA MET A 338 -10.93 29.88 17.57
C MET A 338 -11.26 30.76 18.80
N SER A 339 -10.53 30.59 19.91
CA SER A 339 -10.56 31.45 21.10
C SER A 339 -9.58 32.60 20.97
#